data_AF-A0A0M3HHU0-F1
#
_entry.id   AF-A0A0M3HHU0-F1
#
_cell.length_a   1.000
_cell.length_b   1.000
_cell.length_c   1.000
_cell.angle_alpha   90.00
_cell.angle_beta   90.00
_cell.angle_gamma   90.00
#
_symmetry.space_group_name_H-M   'P 1'
#
loop_
_entity.id
_entity.type
_entity.pdbx_description
1 polymer ?
#
loop_
_entity_poly.entity_id
_entity_poly.type
_entity_poly.pdbx_seq_one_letter_code
_entity_poly.pdbx_strand_id
1 'polypeptide(L)'
;LLSFLSVIIIVKRHLLKNDCIQEGLLRKPKVFIFNADSPIYKKGDKNQAGEGGKPVKINQEQLSAQEREKYAAGFRNNAFNQYVSDMISIHRSLPSTIDEEELTSMVDTCGYG
;
A
#
# COMPACT_ATOMS: atom_id res chain seq x y z
N LEU A 1 3.69 15.66 -49.09
CA LEU A 1 3.80 16.09 -47.67
C LEU A 1 2.47 15.99 -46.90
N LEU A 2 1.36 16.48 -47.44
CA LEU A 2 0.04 16.48 -46.76
C LEU A 2 -0.47 15.07 -46.37
N SER A 3 -0.18 14.04 -47.17
CA SER A 3 -0.59 12.64 -46.87
C SER A 3 0.18 12.01 -45.69
N PHE A 4 1.46 12.33 -45.52
CA PHE A 4 2.27 11.83 -44.42
C PHE A 4 1.89 12.51 -43.09
N LEU A 5 1.56 13.80 -43.14
CA LEU A 5 1.07 14.53 -41.96
C LEU A 5 -0.25 13.95 -41.46
N SER A 6 -1.17 13.56 -42.36
CA SER A 6 -2.41 12.89 -41.97
C SER A 6 -2.20 11.53 -41.31
N VAL A 7 -1.22 10.73 -41.74
CA VAL A 7 -0.90 9.43 -41.11
C VAL A 7 -0.33 9.64 -39.71
N ILE A 8 0.56 10.62 -39.52
CA ILE A 8 1.10 10.95 -38.18
C ILE A 8 0.00 11.43 -37.24
N ILE A 9 -0.95 12.25 -37.73
CA ILE A 9 -2.09 12.71 -36.93
C ILE A 9 -3.02 11.54 -36.58
N ILE A 10 -3.26 10.60 -37.51
CA ILE A 10 -4.08 9.40 -37.26
C ILE A 10 -3.41 8.46 -36.26
N VAL A 11 -2.11 8.18 -36.42
CA VAL A 11 -1.33 7.32 -35.51
C VAL A 11 -1.23 7.97 -34.13
N LYS A 12 -1.03 9.28 -34.04
CA LYS A 12 -1.01 10.02 -32.77
C LYS A 12 -2.38 10.04 -32.10
N ARG A 13 -3.48 10.16 -32.86
CA ARG A 13 -4.85 9.96 -32.36
C ARG A 13 -5.14 8.54 -31.92
N HIS A 14 -4.51 7.54 -32.53
CA HIS A 14 -4.69 6.14 -32.15
C HIS A 14 -3.90 5.80 -30.88
N LEU A 15 -2.66 6.28 -30.76
CA LEU A 15 -1.83 6.12 -29.55
C LEU A 15 -2.43 6.86 -28.35
N LEU A 16 -2.92 8.10 -28.54
CA LEU A 16 -3.54 8.87 -27.45
C LEU A 16 -4.91 8.33 -26.98
N LYS A 17 -5.56 7.42 -27.74
CA LYS A 17 -6.81 6.77 -27.30
C LYS A 17 -6.58 5.58 -26.35
N ASN A 18 -5.34 5.10 -26.23
CA ASN A 18 -5.02 3.94 -25.39
C ASN A 18 -4.43 4.33 -24.02
N ASP A 19 -4.13 5.60 -23.80
CA ASP A 19 -3.51 6.09 -22.55
C ASP A 19 -4.47 6.85 -21.61
N CYS A 20 -5.76 6.91 -21.93
CA CYS A 20 -6.76 7.34 -20.95
C CYS A 20 -7.12 6.15 -20.05
N ILE A 21 -6.35 6.05 -18.96
CA ILE A 21 -6.75 5.43 -17.70
C ILE A 21 -8.24 5.72 -17.46
N GLN A 22 -8.97 4.69 -17.02
CA GLN A 22 -10.34 4.81 -16.52
C GLN A 22 -10.35 5.75 -15.30
N GLU A 23 -10.30 7.04 -15.56
CA GLU A 23 -10.61 8.13 -14.65
C GLU A 23 -12.05 7.92 -14.18
N GLY A 24 -12.24 7.75 -12.86
CA GLY A 24 -13.44 8.30 -12.24
C GLY A 24 -14.44 7.37 -11.56
N LEU A 25 -14.13 6.11 -11.26
CA LEU A 25 -14.87 5.37 -10.22
C LEU A 25 -13.89 4.53 -9.41
N LEU A 26 -13.50 5.01 -8.21
CA LEU A 26 -13.00 4.11 -7.17
C LEU A 26 -14.08 3.04 -6.99
N ARG A 27 -13.85 1.85 -7.56
CA ARG A 27 -14.77 0.73 -7.39
C ARG A 27 -14.82 0.46 -5.90
N LYS A 28 -15.96 0.76 -5.27
CA LYS A 28 -16.17 0.43 -3.87
C LYS A 28 -15.84 -1.05 -3.68
N PRO A 29 -15.03 -1.41 -2.67
CA PRO A 29 -14.67 -2.80 -2.45
C PRO A 29 -15.97 -3.61 -2.31
N LYS A 30 -16.07 -4.71 -3.07
CA LYS A 30 -17.30 -5.52 -3.16
C LYS A 30 -17.70 -6.18 -1.83
N VAL A 31 -16.81 -6.18 -0.84
CA VAL A 31 -16.95 -6.99 0.37
C VAL A 31 -16.33 -6.23 1.55
N PHE A 32 -17.18 -5.76 2.47
CA PHE A 32 -16.80 -5.28 3.81
C PHE A 32 -17.12 -6.37 4.84
N ILE A 33 -16.62 -7.59 4.64
CA ILE A 33 -16.75 -8.67 5.63
C ILE A 33 -15.55 -8.58 6.55
N PHE A 34 -15.76 -8.00 7.73
CA PHE A 34 -14.76 -7.96 8.79
C PHE A 34 -14.72 -9.32 9.48
N ASN A 35 -13.65 -10.08 9.24
CA ASN A 35 -13.35 -11.25 10.05
C ASN A 35 -12.42 -10.83 11.19
N ALA A 36 -12.97 -10.71 12.40
CA ALA A 36 -12.20 -10.33 13.60
C ALA A 36 -11.12 -11.38 13.96
N ASP A 37 -11.30 -12.63 13.54
CA ASP A 37 -10.33 -13.71 13.74
C ASP A 37 -9.23 -13.72 12.66
N SER A 38 -9.27 -12.79 11.70
CA SER A 38 -8.22 -12.68 10.69
C SER A 38 -6.88 -12.29 11.34
N PRO A 39 -5.75 -12.89 10.91
CA PRO A 39 -4.42 -12.59 11.45
C PRO A 39 -4.06 -11.10 11.45
N ILE A 40 -4.63 -10.30 10.54
CA ILE A 40 -4.40 -8.85 10.44
C ILE A 40 -4.92 -8.05 11.66
N TYR A 41 -5.84 -8.62 12.45
CA TYR A 41 -6.38 -8.00 13.67
C TYR A 41 -5.71 -8.50 14.95
N LYS A 42 -4.72 -9.41 14.85
CA LYS A 42 -3.99 -9.89 16.02
C LYS A 42 -3.29 -8.72 16.73
N LYS A 43 -3.41 -8.66 18.07
CA LYS A 43 -2.84 -7.59 18.90
C LYS A 43 -1.93 -8.18 19.98
N GLY A 44 -0.88 -7.43 20.34
CA GLY A 44 -0.02 -7.73 21.49
C GLY A 44 1.04 -8.81 21.26
N ASP A 45 1.15 -9.35 20.05
CA ASP A 45 2.21 -10.29 19.70
C ASP A 45 3.48 -9.54 19.32
N LYS A 46 4.53 -9.61 20.16
CA LYS A 46 5.82 -8.94 19.92
C LYS A 46 6.58 -9.50 18.70
N ASN A 47 6.22 -10.70 18.24
CA ASN A 47 6.88 -11.41 17.15
C ASN A 47 6.09 -11.34 15.84
N GLN A 48 4.95 -10.66 15.81
CA GLN A 48 4.19 -10.50 14.57
C GLN A 48 4.98 -9.69 13.53
N ALA A 49 4.68 -9.94 12.26
CA ALA A 49 5.33 -9.24 11.16
C ALA A 49 5.10 -7.72 11.27
N GLY A 50 6.17 -6.95 11.16
CA GLY A 50 6.10 -5.49 11.19
C GLY A 50 5.98 -4.86 12.58
N GLU A 51 5.99 -5.64 13.67
CA GLU A 51 5.88 -5.12 15.02
C GLU A 51 7.04 -4.19 15.39
N GLY A 52 6.72 -3.05 16.02
CA GLY A 52 7.70 -2.02 16.32
C GLY A 52 8.30 -1.37 15.08
N GLY A 53 7.59 -1.42 13.93
CA GLY A 53 8.07 -0.86 12.67
C GLY A 53 9.22 -1.64 12.02
N LYS A 54 9.51 -2.87 12.46
CA LYS A 54 10.57 -3.71 11.87
C LYS A 54 10.27 -4.04 10.41
N PRO A 55 11.27 -4.07 9.52
CA PRO A 55 11.05 -4.41 8.12
C PRO A 55 10.68 -5.89 7.97
N VAL A 56 9.63 -6.16 7.19
CA VAL A 56 9.26 -7.51 6.76
C VAL A 56 9.96 -7.80 5.43
N LYS A 57 10.97 -8.67 5.45
CA LYS A 57 11.77 -9.02 4.26
C LYS A 57 11.24 -10.30 3.62
N ILE A 58 11.00 -10.27 2.32
CA ILE A 58 10.50 -11.42 1.56
C ILE A 58 11.55 -11.85 0.55
N ASN A 59 11.95 -13.12 0.63
CA ASN A 59 12.76 -13.75 -0.40
C ASN A 59 11.83 -14.29 -1.50
N GLN A 60 11.78 -13.60 -2.64
CA GLN A 60 10.90 -13.96 -3.76
C GLN A 60 11.23 -15.32 -4.37
N GLU A 61 12.47 -15.79 -4.25
CA GLU A 61 12.91 -17.09 -4.78
C GLU A 61 12.33 -18.26 -3.97
N GLN A 62 12.11 -18.03 -2.68
CA GLN A 62 11.53 -19.01 -1.76
C GLN A 62 9.99 -19.01 -1.78
N LEU A 63 9.36 -18.03 -2.44
CA LEU A 63 7.91 -18.01 -2.60
C LEU A 63 7.46 -19.11 -3.57
N SER A 64 6.37 -19.78 -3.21
CA SER A 64 5.64 -20.63 -4.16
C SER A 64 5.19 -19.80 -5.37
N ALA A 65 4.93 -20.46 -6.49
CA ALA A 65 4.44 -19.77 -7.70
C ALA A 65 3.17 -18.97 -7.43
N GLN A 66 2.27 -19.50 -6.57
CA GLN A 66 1.02 -18.83 -6.21
C GLN A 66 1.27 -17.57 -5.36
N GLU A 67 2.16 -17.63 -4.37
CA GLU A 67 2.47 -16.47 -3.53
C GLU A 67 3.22 -15.39 -4.30
N ARG A 68 4.08 -15.78 -5.23
CA ARG A 68 4.80 -14.86 -6.10
C ARG A 68 3.85 -14.05 -7.00
N GLU A 69 2.80 -14.69 -7.52
CA GLU A 69 1.77 -13.96 -8.26
C GLU A 69 1.00 -13.00 -7.34
N LYS A 70 0.67 -13.37 -6.09
CA LYS A 70 0.06 -12.45 -5.13
C LYS A 70 0.96 -11.25 -4.83
N TYR A 71 2.26 -11.50 -4.64
CA TYR A 71 3.26 -10.45 -4.46
C TYR A 71 3.27 -9.47 -5.64
N ALA A 72 3.39 -9.99 -6.87
CA ALA A 72 3.44 -9.17 -8.08
C ALA A 72 2.11 -8.42 -8.36
N ALA A 73 0.98 -9.10 -8.20
CA ALA A 73 -0.35 -8.51 -8.37
C ALA A 73 -0.61 -7.39 -7.36
N GLY A 74 -0.17 -7.56 -6.10
CA GLY A 74 -0.27 -6.53 -5.06
C GLY A 74 0.44 -5.23 -5.46
N PHE A 75 1.67 -5.33 -5.96
CA PHE A 75 2.41 -4.19 -6.48
C PHE A 75 1.74 -3.55 -7.70
N ARG A 76 1.32 -4.36 -8.68
CA ARG A 76 0.66 -3.89 -9.90
C ARG A 76 -0.64 -3.12 -9.62
N ASN A 77 -1.40 -3.56 -8.62
CA ASN A 77 -2.71 -2.99 -8.32
C ASN A 77 -2.67 -1.78 -7.37
N ASN A 78 -1.63 -1.67 -6.53
CA ASN A 78 -1.60 -0.67 -5.45
C ASN A 78 -0.33 0.21 -5.43
N ALA A 79 0.65 -0.04 -6.30
CA ALA A 79 1.96 0.62 -6.31
C ALA A 79 2.78 0.46 -5.01
N PHE A 80 2.39 -0.46 -4.12
CA PHE A 80 3.14 -0.87 -2.93
C PHE A 80 3.00 -2.38 -2.69
N ASN A 81 3.78 -2.90 -1.74
CA ASN A 81 3.76 -4.33 -1.42
C ASN A 81 2.53 -4.73 -0.60
N GLN A 82 1.39 -4.95 -1.26
CA GLN A 82 0.17 -5.41 -0.58
C GLN A 82 0.38 -6.76 0.10
N TYR A 83 1.13 -7.68 -0.52
CA TYR A 83 1.42 -9.00 0.07
C TYR A 83 2.06 -8.87 1.45
N VAL A 84 3.02 -7.94 1.61
CA VAL A 84 3.60 -7.63 2.93
C VAL A 84 2.63 -6.90 3.84
N SER A 85 1.86 -5.95 3.30
CA SER A 85 0.84 -5.23 4.07
C SER A 85 -0.17 -6.19 4.72
N ASP A 86 -0.59 -7.22 4.00
CA ASP A 86 -1.56 -8.21 4.47
C ASP A 86 -0.99 -9.12 5.59
N MET A 87 0.32 -9.15 5.79
CA MET A 87 0.96 -9.85 6.92
C MET A 87 1.09 -8.98 8.17
N ILE A 88 1.05 -7.67 8.02
CA ILE A 88 1.30 -6.72 9.11
C ILE A 88 -0.03 -6.40 9.80
N SER A 89 -0.06 -6.57 11.13
CA SER A 89 -1.24 -6.21 11.92
C SER A 89 -1.57 -4.73 11.79
N ILE A 90 -2.87 -4.42 11.71
CA ILE A 90 -3.36 -3.04 11.75
C ILE A 90 -3.16 -2.39 13.13
N HIS A 91 -2.88 -3.19 14.16
CA HIS A 91 -2.62 -2.77 15.53
C HIS A 91 -1.13 -2.81 15.90
N ARG A 92 -0.20 -2.84 14.93
CA ARG A 92 1.24 -2.85 15.21
C ARG A 92 1.66 -1.63 16.06
N SER A 93 2.60 -1.81 16.97
CA SER A 93 3.26 -0.68 17.63
C SER A 93 4.35 -0.06 16.76
N LEU A 94 4.68 1.20 17.02
CA LEU A 94 5.83 1.91 16.45
C LEU A 94 6.67 2.50 17.58
N PRO A 95 7.99 2.58 17.42
CA PRO A 95 8.84 3.32 18.36
C PRO A 95 8.51 4.81 18.29
N SER A 96 8.58 5.50 19.43
CA SER A 96 8.52 6.96 19.45
C SER A 96 9.76 7.53 18.77
N THR A 97 9.56 8.45 17.83
CA THR A 97 10.64 9.22 17.19
C THR A 97 10.75 10.64 17.74
N ILE A 98 9.85 11.00 18.66
CA ILE A 98 9.83 12.30 19.33
C ILE A 98 11.03 12.33 20.27
N ASP A 99 11.83 13.39 20.19
CA ASP A 99 12.92 13.60 21.13
C ASP A 99 12.36 13.92 22.53
N GLU A 100 13.13 13.65 23.58
CA GLU A 100 12.64 13.77 24.96
C GLU A 100 12.26 15.23 25.31
N GLU A 101 12.88 16.21 24.63
CA GLU A 101 12.64 17.64 24.81
C GLU A 101 11.33 18.10 24.15
N GLU A 102 10.99 17.61 22.96
CA GLU A 102 9.68 17.84 22.33
C GLU A 102 8.58 17.11 23.11
N LEU A 103 8.87 15.92 23.65
CA LEU A 103 7.91 15.16 24.46
C LEU A 103 7.48 15.94 25.70
N THR A 104 8.40 16.60 26.42
CA THR A 104 8.05 17.42 27.60
C THR A 104 7.24 18.66 27.22
N SER A 105 7.53 19.29 26.07
CA SER A 105 6.81 20.48 25.62
C SER A 105 5.33 20.22 25.27
N MET A 106 4.99 18.99 24.89
CA MET A 106 3.61 18.58 24.61
C MET A 106 2.79 18.28 25.87
N VAL A 107 3.44 17.93 26.99
CA VAL A 107 2.73 17.68 28.27
C VAL A 107 2.31 19.01 28.93
N ASP A 108 3.07 20.08 28.71
CA ASP A 108 2.82 21.39 29.32
C ASP A 108 1.61 22.15 28.71
N THR A 109 1.10 21.72 27.55
CA THR A 109 -0.08 22.37 26.92
C THR A 109 -1.42 21.71 27.26
N CYS A 110 -1.40 20.58 27.97
CA CYS A 110 -2.61 19.87 28.40
C CYS A 110 -2.73 19.85 29.94
N GLY A 111 -2.63 21.01 30.59
CA GLY A 111 -2.86 21.16 32.03
C GLY A 111 -3.06 22.60 32.47
N TYR A 112 -4.22 22.85 33.11
CA TYR A 112 -4.71 24.09 33.75
C TYR A 112 -5.56 25.04 32.89
N GLY A 113 -6.84 24.68 32.78
CA GLY A 113 -7.98 25.60 32.70
C GLY A 113 -8.96 25.26 33.81
#